data_AF-A0AA37L387-F1
#
_entry.id   AF-A0AA37L387-F1
#
_cell.length_a   1.000
_cell.length_b   1.000
_cell.length_c   1.000
_cell.angle_alpha   90.00
_cell.angle_beta   90.00
_cell.angle_gamma   90.00
#
_symmetry.space_group_name_H-M   'P 1'
#
loop_
_entity.id
_entity.type
_entity.pdbx_description
1 polymer ?
#
loop_
_entity_poly.entity_id
_entity_poly.type
_entity_poly.pdbx_seq_one_letter_code
_entity_poly.pdbx_strand_id
1 'polypeptide(L)'
;MLMGSGQYHITPELREQAERLGGTVLDFDGAAEFWVETLEDWESIARDPEFLRVVSGDMLNFVREPLHVTLGYDYLVVGNDWDAAPAA
;
A
#
# COMPACT_ATOMS: atom_id res chain seq x y z
N MET A 1 -11.14 -2.26 11.65
CA MET A 1 -10.65 -3.64 11.46
C MET A 1 -9.74 -3.72 10.23
N LEU A 2 -8.74 -4.62 10.20
CA LEU A 2 -8.03 -4.96 8.95
C LEU A 2 -8.98 -5.74 8.03
N MET A 3 -9.22 -5.22 6.84
CA MET A 3 -10.12 -5.81 5.85
C MET A 3 -9.38 -6.70 4.84
N GLY A 4 -8.13 -6.35 4.52
CA GLY A 4 -7.31 -7.10 3.58
C GLY A 4 -5.89 -6.55 3.49
N SER A 5 -5.02 -7.31 2.83
CA SER A 5 -3.68 -6.87 2.48
C SER A 5 -3.23 -7.47 1.15
N GLY A 6 -2.38 -6.72 0.46
CA GLY A 6 -1.76 -7.12 -0.80
C GLY A 6 -0.26 -6.83 -0.75
N GLN A 7 0.50 -7.62 -1.50
CA GLN A 7 1.92 -7.37 -1.71
C GLN A 7 2.24 -7.45 -3.20
N TYR A 8 2.96 -6.45 -3.68
CA TYR A 8 3.43 -6.31 -5.03
C TYR A 8 4.95 -6.32 -5.02
N HIS A 9 5.56 -6.95 -6.03
CA HIS A 9 7.00 -6.93 -6.26
C HIS A 9 7.27 -6.68 -7.75
N ILE A 10 8.29 -5.89 -8.06
CA ILE A 10 8.75 -5.63 -9.42
C ILE A 10 10.12 -6.25 -9.64
N THR A 11 10.23 -7.14 -10.62
CA THR A 11 11.52 -7.71 -11.03
C THR A 11 12.28 -6.75 -11.95
N PRO A 12 13.60 -6.90 -12.11
CA PRO A 12 14.37 -6.08 -13.06
C PRO A 12 13.81 -6.10 -14.48
N GLU A 13 13.28 -7.24 -14.94
CA GLU A 13 12.72 -7.40 -16.28
C GLU A 13 11.40 -6.62 -16.44
N LEU A 14 10.56 -6.59 -15.41
CA LEU A 14 9.32 -5.81 -15.39
C LEU A 14 9.61 -4.31 -15.32
N ARG A 15 10.66 -3.90 -14.59
CA ARG A 15 11.16 -2.52 -14.58
C ARG A 15 11.59 -2.09 -15.99
N GLU A 16 12.44 -2.87 -16.65
CA GLU A 16 12.88 -2.57 -18.01
C GLU A 16 11.68 -2.52 -18.98
N GLN A 17 10.71 -3.41 -18.82
CA GLN A 17 9.49 -3.38 -19.62
C GLN A 17 8.67 -2.09 -19.44
N ALA A 18 8.51 -1.61 -18.21
CA ALA A 18 7.80 -0.36 -17.93
C ALA A 18 8.52 0.85 -18.55
N GLU A 19 9.86 0.89 -18.48
CA GLU A 19 10.67 1.94 -19.13
C GLU A 19 10.53 1.91 -20.66
N ARG A 20 10.58 0.72 -21.28
CA ARG A 20 10.40 0.56 -22.73
C ARG A 20 9.04 1.04 -23.24
N LEU A 21 8.01 0.96 -22.39
CA LEU A 21 6.67 1.48 -22.69
C LEU A 21 6.55 3.00 -22.46
N GLY A 22 7.64 3.66 -22.07
CA GLY A 22 7.69 5.11 -21.82
C GLY A 22 7.27 5.52 -20.41
N GLY A 23 7.10 4.56 -19.49
CA GLY A 23 6.80 4.85 -18.09
C GLY A 23 8.03 5.36 -17.33
N THR A 24 7.81 6.20 -16.32
CA THR A 24 8.83 6.48 -15.30
C THR A 24 8.69 5.46 -14.18
N VAL A 25 9.71 4.62 -13.96
CA VAL A 25 9.62 3.57 -12.94
C VAL A 25 10.01 4.10 -11.57
N LEU A 26 9.22 3.74 -10.58
CA LEU A 26 9.44 4.13 -9.19
C LEU A 26 10.64 3.39 -8.59
N ASP A 27 11.34 4.03 -7.67
CA ASP A 27 12.55 3.50 -7.04
C ASP A 27 12.24 2.61 -5.83
N PHE A 28 11.33 1.65 -6.03
CA PHE A 28 11.07 0.56 -5.09
C PHE A 28 10.96 -0.77 -5.87
N ASP A 29 11.30 -1.87 -5.22
CA ASP A 29 11.19 -3.23 -5.76
C ASP A 29 9.96 -3.99 -5.23
N GLY A 30 9.24 -3.40 -4.28
CA GLY A 30 7.96 -3.90 -3.79
C GLY A 30 7.14 -2.86 -3.05
N ALA A 31 5.87 -3.17 -2.87
CA ALA A 31 4.92 -2.39 -2.10
C ALA A 31 3.98 -3.32 -1.35
N ALA A 32 3.60 -2.94 -0.13
CA ALA A 32 2.52 -3.57 0.60
C ALA A 32 1.36 -2.59 0.70
N GLU A 33 0.14 -3.10 0.50
CA GLU A 33 -1.09 -2.36 0.74
C GLU A 33 -1.87 -3.00 1.87
N PHE A 34 -2.50 -2.15 2.68
CA PHE A 34 -3.37 -2.56 3.77
C PHE A 34 -4.69 -1.82 3.62
N TRP A 35 -5.78 -2.57 3.64
CA TRP A 35 -7.12 -2.00 3.61
C TRP A 35 -7.73 -2.10 4.99
N VAL A 36 -8.16 -0.96 5.49
CA VAL A 36 -8.80 -0.82 6.79
C VAL A 36 -10.14 -0.13 6.60
N GLU A 37 -11.09 -0.43 7.49
CA GLU A 37 -12.42 0.18 7.44
C GLU A 37 -12.37 1.68 7.75
N THR A 38 -11.51 2.08 8.68
CA THR A 38 -11.27 3.49 9.06
C THR A 38 -9.78 3.77 9.25
N LEU A 39 -9.35 5.03 9.12
CA LEU A 39 -7.96 5.38 9.38
C LEU A 39 -7.60 5.24 10.87
N GLU A 40 -8.58 5.40 11.75
CA GLU A 40 -8.45 5.17 13.19
C GLU A 40 -8.08 3.72 13.50
N ASP A 41 -8.60 2.76 12.72
CA ASP A 41 -8.21 1.36 12.83
C ASP A 41 -6.73 1.16 12.47
N TRP A 42 -6.26 1.82 11.40
CA TRP A 42 -4.85 1.78 11.04
C TRP A 42 -3.97 2.40 12.13
N GLU A 43 -4.37 3.55 12.70
CA GLU A 43 -3.62 4.15 13.81
C GLU A 43 -3.55 3.22 15.02
N SER A 44 -4.64 2.51 15.33
CA SER A 44 -4.65 1.54 16.42
C SER A 44 -3.70 0.37 16.16
N ILE A 45 -3.68 -0.17 14.93
CA ILE A 45 -2.79 -1.28 14.54
C ILE A 45 -1.33 -0.83 14.54
N ALA A 46 -1.02 0.30 13.90
CA ALA A 46 0.33 0.82 13.77
C ALA A 46 0.95 1.24 15.12
N ARG A 47 0.13 1.49 16.14
CA ARG A 47 0.58 1.80 17.50
C ARG A 47 0.55 0.60 18.46
N ASP A 48 0.04 -0.57 18.01
CA ASP A 48 0.00 -1.77 18.83
C ASP A 48 1.44 -2.26 19.15
N PRO A 49 1.84 -2.32 20.43
CA PRO A 49 3.18 -2.75 20.81
C PRO A 49 3.53 -4.18 20.37
N GLU A 50 2.56 -5.09 20.32
CA GLU A 50 2.78 -6.47 19.88
C GLU A 50 3.01 -6.50 18.36
N PHE A 51 2.19 -5.79 17.60
CA PHE A 51 2.36 -5.64 16.15
C PHE A 51 3.74 -5.08 15.83
N LEU A 52 4.11 -3.97 16.46
CA LEU A 52 5.42 -3.35 16.27
C LEU A 52 6.56 -4.30 16.62
N ARG A 53 6.46 -5.05 17.72
CA ARG A 53 7.49 -6.02 18.13
C ARG A 53 7.67 -7.15 17.11
N VAL A 54 6.57 -7.68 16.57
CA VAL A 54 6.62 -8.78 15.60
C VAL A 54 7.14 -8.29 14.25
N VAL A 55 6.63 -7.14 13.80
CA VAL A 55 6.87 -6.62 12.46
C VAL A 55 8.24 -5.96 12.33
N SER A 56 8.68 -5.18 13.32
CA SER A 56 9.97 -4.45 13.24
C SER A 56 11.18 -5.37 13.06
N GLY A 57 11.21 -6.52 13.72
CA GLY A 57 12.31 -7.47 13.57
C GLY A 57 12.31 -8.18 12.22
N ASP A 58 11.13 -8.48 11.68
CA ASP A 58 10.99 -9.20 10.42
C ASP A 58 11.23 -8.28 9.21
N MET A 59 10.73 -7.05 9.27
CA MET A 59 10.89 -6.05 8.21
C MET A 59 12.34 -5.76 7.88
N LEU A 60 13.26 -5.77 8.85
CA LEU A 60 14.69 -5.53 8.60
C LEU A 60 15.33 -6.57 7.66
N ASN A 61 14.71 -7.73 7.48
CA ASN A 61 15.21 -8.76 6.55
C ASN A 61 14.81 -8.49 5.10
N PHE A 62 13.72 -7.75 4.86
CA PHE A 62 13.06 -7.66 3.55
C PHE A 62 12.77 -6.23 3.08
N VAL A 63 12.79 -5.24 3.97
CA VAL A 63 12.40 -3.86 3.69
C VAL A 63 13.55 -2.92 3.97
N ARG A 64 13.93 -2.13 2.96
CA ARG A 64 14.92 -1.06 3.10
C ARG A 64 14.25 0.21 3.60
N GLU A 65 14.78 0.78 4.69
CA GLU A 65 14.36 2.09 5.19
C GLU A 65 14.97 3.26 4.38
N PRO A 66 14.30 4.44 4.33
CA PRO A 66 13.00 4.74 4.94
C PRO A 66 11.82 4.14 4.18
N LEU A 67 10.75 3.77 4.89
CA LEU A 67 9.49 3.43 4.22
C LEU A 67 8.84 4.69 3.65
N HIS A 68 8.46 4.61 2.38
CA HIS A 68 7.61 5.61 1.73
C HIS A 68 6.15 5.17 1.85
N VAL A 69 5.31 6.01 2.44
CA VAL A 69 3.91 5.70 2.73
C VAL A 69 3.00 6.69 2.02
N THR A 70 1.94 6.16 1.40
CA THR A 70 0.79 6.94 0.94
C THR A 70 -0.46 6.47 1.68
N LEU A 71 -1.40 7.39 1.89
CA LEU A 71 -2.71 7.09 2.48
C LEU A 71 -3.78 7.61 1.53
N GLY A 72 -4.84 6.84 1.34
CA GLY A 72 -5.94 7.17 0.44
C GLY A 72 -7.21 6.42 0.82
N TYR A 73 -8.30 6.77 0.14
CA TYR A 73 -9.59 6.12 0.28
C TYR A 73 -10.01 5.55 -1.07
N ASP A 74 -10.47 4.30 -1.07
CA ASP A 74 -11.17 3.74 -2.21
C ASP A 74 -12.66 4.08 -2.11
N TYR A 75 -13.18 4.76 -3.13
CA TYR A 75 -14.61 5.05 -3.22
C TYR A 75 -15.27 4.05 -4.15
N LEU A 76 -15.97 3.07 -3.59
CA LEU A 76 -16.74 2.10 -4.36
C LEU A 76 -18.16 2.64 -4.63
N VAL A 77 -18.43 3.01 -5.87
CA VAL A 77 -19.80 3.29 -6.34
C VAL A 77 -20.40 2.01 -6.93
N VAL A 78 -21.56 1.59 -6.43
CA VAL A 78 -22.32 0.46 -6.98
C VAL A 78 -23.60 0.96 -7.62
N GLY A 79 -23.77 0.72 -8.92
CA GLY A 79 -24.96 1.15 -9.67
C GLY A 79 -24.69 2.36 -10.58
N ASN A 80 -25.72 3.16 -10.82
CA ASN A 80 -25.67 4.29 -11.76
C ASN A 80 -25.32 5.63 -11.10
N ASP A 81 -25.01 5.65 -9.80
CA ASP A 81 -24.81 6.88 -9.02
C ASP A 81 -23.39 7.43 -9.10
N TRP A 82 -22.73 7.28 -10.26
CA TRP A 82 -21.34 7.73 -10.50
C TRP A 82 -21.15 9.23 -10.26
N ASP A 83 -22.19 10.03 -10.50
CA ASP A 83 -22.15 11.48 -10.31
C ASP A 83 -22.11 11.91 -8.83
N ALA A 84 -22.33 10.98 -7.89
CA ALA A 84 -22.28 11.23 -6.45
C ALA A 84 -20.90 10.94 -5.82
N ALA A 85 -19.94 10.41 -6.60
CA ALA A 85 -18.59 10.19 -6.10
C ALA A 85 -17.93 11.53 -5.73
N PRO A 86 -17.23 11.63 -4.57
CA PRO A 86 -16.48 12.82 -4.23
C PRO A 86 -15.41 13.09 -5.28
N ALA A 87 -15.17 14.36 -5.59
CA ALA A 87 -14.09 14.75 -6.48
C ALA A 87 -12.73 14.32 -5.88
N ALA A 88 -11.94 13.62 -6.69
CA ALA A 88 -10.56 13.24 -6.38
C ALA A 88 -9.64 14.47 -6.26
#